data_AF-A0A523HAE5-F1
#
_entry.id   AF-A0A523HAE5-F1
#
_cell.length_a   1.000
_cell.length_b   1.000
_cell.length_c   1.000
_cell.angle_alpha   90.00
_cell.angle_beta   90.00
_cell.angle_gamma   90.00
#
_symmetry.space_group_name_H-M   'P 1'
#
loop_
_entity.id
_entity.type
_entity.pdbx_description
1 polymer ?
#
loop_
_entity_poly.entity_id
_entity_poly.type
_entity_poly.pdbx_seq_one_letter_code
_entity_poly.pdbx_strand_id
1 'polypeptide(L)' 'MFHIVLYQPQIPPNTGNIIRLMANNGFSLHLIEPLGFN' A
#
# COMPACT_ATOMS: atom_id res chain seq x y z
N MET A 1 -4.65 6.04 15.29
CA MET A 1 -4.65 5.14 14.11
C MET A 1 -3.42 5.42 13.28
N PHE A 2 -2.75 4.41 12.74
CA PHE A 2 -1.56 4.62 11.89
C PHE A 2 -1.93 4.74 10.41
N HIS A 3 -1.16 5.56 9.70
CA HIS A 3 -1.26 5.76 8.25
C HIS A 3 0.05 5.34 7.61
N ILE A 4 -0.02 4.49 6.59
CA ILE A 4 1.12 4.09 5.76
C ILE A 4 0.93 4.70 4.37
N VAL A 5 2.02 5.22 3.82
CA VAL A 5 2.04 5.86 2.50
C VAL A 5 3.08 5.16 1.63
N LEU A 6 2.64 4.65 0.48
CA LEU A 6 3.53 4.11 -0.54
C LEU A 6 3.69 5.14 -1.66
N TYR A 7 4.90 5.67 -1.80
CA TYR A 7 5.22 6.58 -2.89
C TYR A 7 5.58 5.80 -4.15
N GLN A 8 4.76 5.93 -5.20
CA GLN A 8 4.98 5.34 -6.53
C GLN A 8 5.35 3.86 -6.49
N PRO A 9 4.51 2.98 -5.91
CA PRO A 9 4.85 1.57 -5.74
C PRO A 9 5.00 0.87 -7.10
N GLN A 10 6.09 0.12 -7.26
CA GLN A 10 6.46 -0.50 -8.54
C GLN A 10 6.19 -2.02 -8.60
N ILE A 11 6.10 -2.69 -7.45
CA ILE A 11 6.02 -4.16 -7.37
C ILE A 11 4.63 -4.57 -6.86
N PRO A 12 3.71 -5.05 -7.72
CA PRO A 12 2.34 -5.36 -7.31
C PRO A 12 2.22 -6.34 -6.13
N PRO A 13 3.01 -7.43 -6.05
CA PRO A 13 3.00 -8.32 -4.90
C PRO A 13 3.32 -7.63 -3.57
N ASN A 14 4.24 -6.67 -3.56
CA ASN A 14 4.59 -5.93 -2.35
C ASN A 14 3.42 -5.05 -1.89
N THR A 15 2.79 -4.33 -2.82
CA THR A 15 1.59 -3.53 -2.52
C THR A 15 0.46 -4.41 -1.98
N GLY A 16 0.22 -5.58 -2.57
CA GLY A 16 -0.78 -6.54 -2.11
C GLY A 16 -0.50 -7.06 -0.69
N ASN A 17 0.75 -7.41 -0.39
CA ASN A 17 1.15 -7.83 0.95
C ASN A 17 0.95 -6.72 2.00
N ILE A 18 1.26 -5.47 1.63
CA ILE A 18 1.06 -4.30 2.50
C ILE A 18 -0.43 -4.02 2.71
N ILE A 19 -1.26 -4.11 1.66
CA ILE A 19 -2.73 -4.01 1.78
C ILE A 19 -3.24 -5.03 2.82
N ARG A 20 -2.80 -6.29 2.74
CA ARG A 20 -3.17 -7.33 3.71
C ARG A 20 -2.74 -6.96 5.13
N LEU A 21 -1.52 -6.48 5.29
CA LEU A 21 -1.00 -6.05 6.59
C LEU A 21 -1.84 -4.92 7.20
N MET A 22 -2.22 -3.92 6.40
CA MET A 22 -3.04 -2.80 6.86
C MET A 22 -4.44 -3.25 7.27
N ALA A 23 -5.07 -4.12 6.47
CA ALA A 23 -6.39 -4.69 6.78
C ALA A 23 -6.39 -5.47 8.10
N ASN A 24 -5.35 -6.27 8.36
CA ASN A 24 -5.25 -7.08 9.59
C ASN A 24 -5.04 -6.24 10.86
N ASN A 25 -4.51 -5.02 10.74
CA ASN A 25 -4.19 -4.15 11.88
C ASN A 25 -5.12 -2.93 12.00
N GLY A 26 -6.08 -2.77 11.07
CA GLY A 26 -6.97 -1.61 11.02
C GLY A 26 -6.27 -0.31 10.63
N PHE A 27 -5.15 -0.37 9.91
CA PHE A 27 -4.40 0.82 9.48
C PHE A 27 -4.90 1.33 8.13
N SER A 28 -4.69 2.62 7.86
CA SER A 28 -5.00 3.21 6.55
C SER A 28 -3.79 3.14 5.63
N LEU A 29 -4.03 2.78 4.36
CA LEU A 29 -3.02 2.79 3.30
C LEU A 29 -3.31 3.89 2.29
N HIS A 30 -2.30 4.69 1.96
CA HIS A 30 -2.34 5.68 0.89
C HIS A 30 -1.34 5.31 -0.20
N LEU A 31 -1.74 5.40 -1.46
CA LEU A 31 -0.87 5.19 -2.61
C LEU A 31 -0.69 6.53 -3.33
N ILE A 32 0.56 6.93 -3.56
CA ILE A 32 0.88 8.12 -4.35
C ILE A 32 1.26 7.68 -5.75
N GLU A 33 0.56 8.22 -6.73
CA GLU A 33 0.72 7.92 -8.16
C GLU A 33 2.01 8.49 -8.78
N PRO A 34 2.44 7.97 -9.96
CA PRO A 34 1.86 6.83 -10.68
C PRO A 34 2.23 5.49 -10.04
N LEU A 35 1.32 4.52 -10.17
CA LEU A 35 1.60 3.12 -9.83
C LEU A 35 2.42 2.50 -10.97
N GLY A 36 3.42 1.69 -10.64
CA GLY A 36 4.23 0.96 -11.63
C GLY A 36 3.56 -0.29 -12.19
N PHE A 37 2.25 -0.45 -11.98
CA PHE A 37 1.45 -1.61 -12.40
C PHE A 37 0.01 -1.21 -12.73
N ASN A 38 -0.66 -2.05 -13.52
CA ASN A 38 -2.05 -1.90 -13.97
C ASN A 38 -2.97 -2.89 -13.25
#